data_AF-A0AAW4WCW5-F1
#
_entry.id   AF-A0AAW4WCW5-F1
#
_cell.length_a   1.000
_cell.length_b   1.000
_cell.length_c   1.000
_cell.angle_alpha   90.00
_cell.angle_beta   90.00
_cell.angle_gamma   90.00
#
_symmetry.space_group_name_H-M   'P 1'
#
loop_
_entity.id
_entity.type
_entity.pdbx_description
1 polymer ?
#
loop_
_entity_poly.entity_id
_entity_poly.type
_entity_poly.pdbx_seq_one_letter_code
_entity_poly.pdbx_strand_id
1 'polypeptide(L)'
;MAQEIIIRLRDVSTGKTFTFPANPESISGTLGAKYQSFDIISKGTVKVPKGTDVSEIKWSGEFFGYSKRNESVVNKAYYQLPNACVAQLREWQENGSRLNLIVTGSWINLDVTISSFQPEIYGAYGNVKYSISFAQAKDLKIYTTNELKIAAFVKKTAPRNDNSQSSGSSYTIVSGDTLWGIASKKLGSGTKWTKIYDTNSSIIEEAAKKHRKSGSDHGHWIYPGTTITIPAA
;
A
#
# COMPACT_ATOMS: atom_id res chain seq x y z
N MET A 1 -24.13 -39.57 -18.55
CA MET A 1 -25.00 -38.47 -19.02
C MET A 1 -24.14 -37.22 -19.04
N ALA A 2 -23.86 -36.64 -20.22
CA ALA A 2 -23.12 -35.39 -20.29
C ALA A 2 -23.97 -34.30 -19.64
N GLN A 3 -23.50 -33.70 -18.55
CA GLN A 3 -24.16 -32.55 -17.96
C GLN A 3 -24.01 -31.38 -18.92
N GLU A 4 -25.12 -30.85 -19.42
CA GLU A 4 -25.11 -29.60 -20.18
C GLU A 4 -24.56 -28.48 -19.28
N ILE A 5 -23.47 -27.88 -19.73
CA ILE A 5 -22.93 -26.67 -19.12
C ILE A 5 -23.91 -25.54 -19.44
N ILE A 6 -24.33 -24.80 -18.43
CA ILE A 6 -25.21 -23.65 -18.52
C ILE A 6 -24.48 -22.49 -17.88
N ILE A 7 -24.32 -21.42 -18.64
CA ILE A 7 -23.72 -20.17 -18.15
C ILE A 7 -24.84 -19.19 -17.86
N ARG A 8 -24.93 -18.77 -16.60
CA ARG A 8 -25.95 -17.85 -16.13
C ARG A 8 -25.34 -16.73 -15.32
N LEU A 9 -25.82 -15.51 -15.57
CA LEU A 9 -25.62 -14.33 -14.75
C LEU A 9 -26.90 -14.05 -13.96
N ARG A 10 -26.76 -13.74 -12.69
CA ARG A 10 -27.86 -13.28 -11.84
C ARG A 10 -27.49 -11.95 -11.23
N ASP A 11 -28.28 -10.92 -11.48
CA ASP A 11 -28.15 -9.66 -10.77
C ASP A 11 -28.49 -9.86 -9.29
N VAL A 12 -27.54 -9.55 -8.42
CA VAL A 12 -27.67 -9.72 -6.97
C VAL A 12 -28.66 -8.70 -6.39
N SER A 13 -28.79 -7.52 -7.00
CA SER A 13 -29.64 -6.43 -6.53
C SER A 13 -31.09 -6.61 -6.99
N THR A 14 -31.30 -6.82 -8.29
CA THR A 14 -32.66 -6.92 -8.87
C THR A 14 -33.20 -8.34 -8.93
N GLY A 15 -32.34 -9.35 -8.78
CA GLY A 15 -32.70 -10.76 -8.96
C GLY A 15 -32.90 -11.18 -10.41
N LYS A 16 -32.79 -10.27 -11.39
CA LYS A 16 -32.89 -10.58 -12.83
C LYS A 16 -31.83 -11.60 -13.22
N THR A 17 -32.20 -12.59 -14.02
CA THR A 17 -31.28 -13.61 -14.54
C THR A 17 -31.12 -13.50 -16.04
N PHE A 18 -29.92 -13.79 -16.53
CA PHE A 18 -29.58 -13.92 -17.93
C PHE A 18 -28.85 -15.22 -18.13
N THR A 19 -29.35 -16.09 -18.99
CA THR A 19 -28.67 -17.34 -19.37
C THR A 19 -28.16 -17.17 -20.79
N PHE A 20 -26.89 -17.50 -21.02
CA PHE A 20 -26.34 -17.39 -22.36
C PHE A 20 -27.01 -18.42 -23.28
N PRO A 21 -27.55 -17.99 -24.44
CA PRO A 21 -28.26 -18.88 -25.35
C PRO A 21 -27.30 -19.85 -26.07
N ALA A 22 -26.04 -19.49 -26.21
CA ALA A 22 -24.99 -20.34 -26.74
C ALA A 22 -23.78 -20.27 -25.81
N ASN A 23 -23.19 -21.43 -25.50
CA ASN A 23 -21.99 -21.49 -24.68
C ASN A 23 -20.76 -21.12 -25.52
N PRO A 24 -19.77 -20.42 -24.95
CA PRO A 24 -18.48 -20.19 -25.58
C PRO A 24 -17.70 -21.50 -25.70
N GLU A 25 -16.78 -21.54 -26.66
CA GLU A 25 -15.92 -22.72 -26.86
C GLU A 25 -14.95 -22.96 -25.69
N SER A 26 -14.51 -21.89 -25.05
CA SER A 26 -13.64 -21.97 -23.88
C SER A 26 -13.92 -20.84 -22.90
N ILE A 27 -13.78 -21.15 -21.62
CA ILE A 27 -13.83 -20.17 -20.53
C ILE A 27 -12.46 -20.17 -19.88
N SER A 28 -11.82 -19.02 -19.84
CA SER A 28 -10.55 -18.84 -19.16
C SER A 28 -10.73 -17.98 -17.93
N GLY A 29 -10.07 -18.33 -16.83
CA GLY A 29 -10.11 -17.57 -15.60
C GLY A 29 -8.75 -17.55 -14.94
N THR A 30 -8.33 -16.37 -14.47
CA THR A 30 -7.11 -16.20 -13.70
C THR A 30 -7.47 -16.08 -12.23
N LEU A 31 -7.05 -17.06 -11.43
CA LEU A 31 -7.17 -17.05 -9.98
C LEU A 31 -5.80 -16.73 -9.38
N GLY A 32 -5.56 -15.46 -9.06
CA GLY A 32 -4.28 -14.99 -8.51
C GLY A 32 -4.32 -14.83 -6.99
N ALA A 33 -3.25 -15.21 -6.31
CA ALA A 33 -3.01 -14.85 -4.91
C ALA A 33 -1.91 -13.79 -4.84
N LYS A 34 -2.12 -12.77 -4.01
CA LYS A 34 -1.15 -11.69 -3.79
C LYS A 34 -0.17 -12.12 -2.71
N TYR A 35 1.10 -12.19 -3.06
CA TYR A 35 2.18 -12.54 -2.16
C TYR A 35 2.95 -11.29 -1.70
N GLN A 36 3.25 -11.22 -0.40
CA GLN A 36 4.27 -10.33 0.14
C GLN A 36 5.60 -11.09 0.17
N SER A 37 6.58 -10.59 -0.57
CA SER A 37 7.94 -11.16 -0.60
C SER A 37 8.81 -10.52 0.48
N PHE A 38 9.62 -11.34 1.15
CA PHE A 38 10.63 -10.91 2.11
C PHE A 38 11.98 -11.51 1.72
N ASP A 39 12.99 -10.66 1.50
CA ASP A 39 14.35 -11.11 1.24
C ASP A 39 15.11 -11.26 2.55
N ILE A 40 15.51 -12.49 2.87
CA ILE A 40 16.23 -12.82 4.09
C ILE A 40 17.66 -13.22 3.69
N ILE A 41 18.65 -12.45 4.14
CA ILE A 41 20.07 -12.58 3.76
C ILE A 41 20.58 -14.03 3.86
N SER A 42 20.14 -14.79 4.86
CA SER A 42 20.55 -16.19 5.07
C SER A 42 19.64 -17.24 4.45
N LYS A 43 18.42 -16.88 4.03
CA LYS A 43 17.37 -17.84 3.59
C LYS A 43 16.83 -17.57 2.18
N GLY A 44 17.31 -16.53 1.50
CA GLY A 44 16.77 -16.10 0.21
C GLY A 44 15.38 -15.45 0.32
N THR A 45 14.64 -15.43 -0.78
CA THR A 45 13.33 -14.78 -0.88
C THR A 45 12.21 -15.70 -0.36
N VAL A 46 11.49 -15.26 0.66
CA VAL A 46 10.30 -15.94 1.20
C VAL A 46 9.04 -15.21 0.73
N LYS A 47 8.13 -15.91 0.04
CA LYS A 47 6.84 -15.37 -0.41
C LYS A 47 5.73 -15.80 0.53
N VAL A 48 5.05 -14.85 1.16
CA VAL A 48 3.93 -15.09 2.08
C VAL A 48 2.62 -14.62 1.44
N PRO A 49 1.58 -15.48 1.29
CA PRO A 49 0.30 -15.05 0.74
C PRO A 49 -0.39 -14.10 1.71
N LYS A 50 -0.62 -12.84 1.29
CA LYS A 50 -1.23 -11.78 2.12
C LYS A 50 -2.58 -11.30 1.59
N GLY A 51 -3.01 -11.79 0.43
CA GLY A 51 -4.31 -11.50 -0.12
C GLY A 51 -4.59 -12.31 -1.37
N THR A 52 -5.71 -12.00 -2.01
CA THR A 52 -6.12 -12.62 -3.27
C THR A 52 -6.21 -11.51 -4.30
N ASP A 53 -5.55 -11.66 -5.45
CA ASP A 53 -5.73 -10.76 -6.58
C ASP A 53 -7.18 -10.84 -7.09
N VAL A 54 -7.62 -9.85 -7.86
CA VAL A 54 -8.98 -9.86 -8.42
C VAL A 54 -9.05 -11.01 -9.43
N SER A 55 -9.90 -12.00 -9.17
CA SER A 55 -10.12 -13.07 -10.14
C SER A 55 -10.73 -12.48 -11.39
N GLU A 56 -10.15 -12.77 -12.55
CA GLU A 56 -10.66 -12.30 -13.84
C GLU A 56 -11.13 -13.51 -14.65
N ILE A 57 -12.31 -13.42 -15.24
CA ILE A 57 -12.88 -14.49 -16.08
C ILE A 57 -13.20 -13.88 -17.42
N LYS A 58 -12.75 -14.52 -18.49
CA LYS A 58 -12.97 -14.03 -19.85
C LYS A 58 -13.25 -15.17 -20.81
N TRP A 59 -14.09 -14.89 -21.78
CA TRP A 59 -14.37 -15.78 -22.89
C TRP A 59 -14.85 -15.00 -24.10
N SER A 60 -14.82 -15.69 -25.24
CA SER A 60 -15.41 -15.22 -26.49
C SER A 60 -16.53 -16.15 -26.89
N GLY A 61 -17.62 -15.61 -27.38
CA GLY A 61 -18.78 -16.38 -27.81
C GLY A 61 -19.54 -15.70 -28.93
N GLU A 62 -20.68 -16.27 -29.27
CA GLU A 62 -21.51 -15.76 -30.35
C GLU A 62 -23.00 -15.80 -29.98
N PHE A 63 -23.69 -14.70 -30.27
CA PHE A 63 -25.15 -14.64 -30.27
C PHE A 63 -25.68 -14.85 -31.68
N PHE A 64 -26.46 -15.92 -31.84
CA PHE A 64 -27.05 -16.30 -33.13
C PHE A 64 -28.31 -15.49 -33.43
N GLY A 65 -28.39 -14.94 -34.64
CA GLY A 65 -29.57 -14.26 -35.12
C GLY A 65 -30.78 -15.19 -35.29
N TYR A 66 -31.96 -14.61 -35.53
CA TYR A 66 -33.24 -15.34 -35.56
C TYR A 66 -33.24 -16.53 -36.52
N SER A 67 -32.57 -16.40 -37.67
CA SER A 67 -32.46 -17.46 -38.68
C SER A 67 -31.67 -18.68 -38.19
N LYS A 68 -30.77 -18.50 -37.22
CA LYS A 68 -29.92 -19.55 -36.64
C LYS A 68 -30.32 -19.95 -35.21
N ARG A 69 -31.51 -19.55 -34.75
CA ARG A 69 -32.02 -19.89 -33.40
C ARG A 69 -32.23 -21.38 -33.15
N ASN A 70 -32.30 -22.18 -34.22
CA ASN A 70 -32.56 -23.63 -34.16
C ASN A 70 -31.30 -24.49 -34.29
N GLU A 71 -30.13 -23.87 -34.33
CA GLU A 71 -28.85 -24.59 -34.33
C GLU A 71 -28.67 -25.40 -33.04
N SER A 72 -28.04 -26.57 -33.13
CA SER A 72 -27.84 -27.46 -31.96
C SER A 72 -26.96 -26.83 -30.87
N VAL A 73 -26.16 -25.84 -31.22
CA VAL A 73 -25.31 -25.08 -30.28
C VAL A 73 -26.11 -24.03 -29.49
N VAL A 74 -27.35 -23.75 -29.89
CA VAL A 74 -28.23 -22.75 -29.28
C VAL A 74 -29.27 -23.44 -28.41
N ASN A 75 -29.28 -23.10 -27.13
CA ASN A 75 -30.32 -23.52 -26.21
C ASN A 75 -31.60 -22.71 -26.44
N LYS A 76 -32.57 -23.34 -27.08
CA LYS A 76 -33.86 -22.74 -27.46
C LYS A 76 -34.65 -22.19 -26.28
N ALA A 77 -34.52 -22.80 -25.09
CA ALA A 77 -35.26 -22.37 -23.91
C ALA A 77 -34.82 -20.99 -23.40
N TYR A 78 -33.56 -20.61 -23.69
CA TYR A 78 -32.96 -19.35 -23.25
C TYR A 78 -32.64 -18.42 -24.44
N TYR A 79 -33.17 -18.71 -25.62
CA TYR A 79 -32.92 -17.92 -26.81
C TYR A 79 -33.46 -16.49 -26.64
N GLN A 80 -32.59 -15.53 -26.92
CA GLN A 80 -32.91 -14.11 -26.98
C GLN A 80 -32.26 -13.50 -28.22
N LEU A 81 -32.88 -12.44 -28.75
CA LEU A 81 -32.32 -11.72 -29.90
C LEU A 81 -30.94 -11.15 -29.54
N PRO A 82 -29.94 -11.24 -30.43
CA PRO A 82 -28.59 -10.74 -30.16
C PRO A 82 -28.56 -9.29 -29.63
N ASN A 83 -29.39 -8.41 -30.18
CA ASN A 83 -29.50 -7.02 -29.74
C ASN A 83 -30.02 -6.90 -28.29
N ALA A 84 -30.95 -7.75 -27.88
CA ALA A 84 -31.47 -7.77 -26.51
C ALA A 84 -30.42 -8.28 -25.52
N CYS A 85 -29.68 -9.34 -25.89
CA CYS A 85 -28.55 -9.84 -25.09
C CYS A 85 -27.49 -8.75 -24.88
N VAL A 86 -27.09 -8.10 -25.98
CA VAL A 86 -26.10 -7.00 -25.96
C VAL A 86 -26.60 -5.85 -25.11
N ALA A 87 -27.87 -5.44 -25.25
CA ALA A 87 -28.46 -4.36 -24.46
C ALA A 87 -28.47 -4.67 -22.96
N GLN A 88 -28.86 -5.89 -22.58
CA GLN A 88 -28.90 -6.30 -21.17
C GLN A 88 -27.50 -6.38 -20.54
N LEU A 89 -26.53 -6.96 -21.25
CA LEU A 89 -25.14 -7.03 -20.77
C LEU A 89 -24.53 -5.63 -20.66
N ARG A 90 -24.85 -4.75 -21.61
CA ARG A 90 -24.41 -3.35 -21.59
C ARG A 90 -25.05 -2.58 -20.44
N GLU A 91 -26.34 -2.75 -20.18
CA GLU A 91 -27.04 -2.13 -19.03
C GLU A 91 -26.36 -2.53 -17.72
N TRP A 92 -26.05 -3.80 -17.52
CA TRP A 92 -25.35 -4.26 -16.32
C TRP A 92 -23.91 -3.77 -16.22
N GLN A 93 -23.21 -3.64 -17.36
CA GLN A 93 -21.88 -3.05 -17.40
C GLN A 93 -21.91 -1.56 -17.02
N GLU A 94 -22.82 -0.78 -17.61
CA GLU A 94 -22.92 0.68 -17.39
C GLU A 94 -23.39 1.00 -15.97
N ASN A 95 -24.28 0.20 -15.40
CA ASN A 95 -24.75 0.36 -14.02
C ASN A 95 -23.74 -0.15 -12.97
N GLY A 96 -22.68 -0.86 -13.39
CA GLY A 96 -21.75 -1.51 -12.46
C GLY A 96 -22.44 -2.56 -11.58
N SER A 97 -23.48 -3.22 -12.10
CA SER A 97 -24.27 -4.18 -11.34
C SER A 97 -23.41 -5.35 -10.87
N ARG A 98 -23.60 -5.75 -9.60
CA ARG A 98 -22.99 -6.98 -9.07
C ARG A 98 -23.78 -8.18 -9.59
N LEU A 99 -23.12 -9.03 -10.34
CA LEU A 99 -23.70 -10.22 -10.95
C LEU A 99 -23.07 -11.46 -10.33
N ASN A 100 -23.88 -12.43 -9.94
CA ASN A 100 -23.41 -13.76 -9.60
C ASN A 100 -23.27 -14.58 -10.90
N LEU A 101 -22.04 -14.90 -11.28
CA LEU A 101 -21.71 -15.72 -12.45
C LEU A 101 -21.65 -17.19 -12.04
N ILE A 102 -22.50 -17.99 -12.67
CA ILE A 102 -22.65 -19.43 -12.43
C ILE A 102 -22.39 -20.15 -13.75
N VAL A 103 -21.44 -21.08 -13.74
CA VAL A 103 -21.21 -22.02 -14.84
C VAL A 103 -21.39 -23.43 -14.29
N THR A 104 -22.48 -24.09 -14.67
CA THR A 104 -22.81 -25.44 -14.16
C THR A 104 -21.75 -26.46 -14.59
N GLY A 105 -21.42 -27.38 -13.69
CA GLY A 105 -20.37 -28.39 -13.94
C GLY A 105 -18.94 -27.85 -13.88
N SER A 106 -18.73 -26.62 -13.40
CA SER A 106 -17.41 -26.01 -13.23
C SER A 106 -17.20 -25.41 -11.83
N TRP A 107 -15.99 -24.95 -11.57
CA TRP A 107 -15.61 -24.24 -10.33
C TRP A 107 -16.06 -22.76 -10.31
N ILE A 108 -16.69 -22.27 -11.37
CA ILE A 108 -17.08 -20.87 -11.51
C ILE A 108 -18.47 -20.67 -10.89
N ASN A 109 -18.47 -20.21 -9.64
CA ASN A 109 -19.64 -19.66 -8.95
C ASN A 109 -19.15 -18.49 -8.06
N LEU A 110 -19.13 -17.28 -8.61
CA LEU A 110 -18.65 -16.10 -7.90
C LEU A 110 -19.35 -14.81 -8.33
N ASP A 111 -19.33 -13.85 -7.42
CA ASP A 111 -19.81 -12.50 -7.68
C ASP A 111 -18.78 -11.71 -8.50
N VAL A 112 -19.25 -11.15 -9.59
CA VAL A 112 -18.46 -10.46 -10.62
C VAL A 112 -19.14 -9.17 -11.06
N THR A 113 -18.36 -8.28 -11.64
CA THR A 113 -18.81 -7.15 -12.45
C THR A 113 -18.28 -7.33 -13.86
N ILE A 114 -19.00 -6.85 -14.87
CA ILE A 114 -18.52 -6.86 -16.26
C ILE A 114 -17.42 -5.80 -16.38
N SER A 115 -16.18 -6.21 -16.67
CA SER A 115 -15.04 -5.30 -16.82
C SER A 115 -14.90 -4.79 -18.25
N SER A 116 -15.24 -5.62 -19.24
CA SER A 116 -15.21 -5.25 -20.65
C SER A 116 -16.17 -6.11 -21.45
N PHE A 117 -16.86 -5.50 -22.40
CA PHE A 117 -17.75 -6.17 -23.34
C PHE A 117 -17.62 -5.57 -24.73
N GLN A 118 -17.23 -6.39 -25.70
CA GLN A 118 -16.96 -5.98 -27.08
C GLN A 118 -17.82 -6.80 -28.04
N PRO A 119 -19.01 -6.31 -28.42
CA PRO A 119 -19.84 -6.94 -29.44
C PRO A 119 -19.43 -6.50 -30.85
N GLU A 120 -19.31 -7.45 -31.77
CA GLU A 120 -19.03 -7.26 -33.19
C GLU A 120 -20.15 -7.89 -34.01
N ILE A 121 -20.86 -7.06 -34.77
CA ILE A 121 -21.92 -7.53 -35.68
C ILE A 121 -21.25 -8.14 -36.89
N TYR A 122 -21.66 -9.36 -37.26
CA TYR A 122 -21.10 -10.01 -38.42
C TYR A 122 -22.14 -10.88 -39.14
N GLY A 123 -21.96 -11.06 -40.44
CA GLY A 123 -22.87 -11.81 -41.30
C GLY A 123 -24.22 -11.11 -41.55
N ALA A 124 -24.93 -11.58 -42.58
CA ALA A 124 -26.19 -10.96 -43.03
C ALA A 124 -27.41 -11.31 -42.15
N TYR A 125 -27.26 -12.22 -41.17
CA TYR A 125 -28.36 -12.77 -40.38
C TYR A 125 -28.48 -12.14 -38.98
N GLY A 126 -27.76 -11.03 -38.73
CA GLY A 126 -27.77 -10.35 -37.44
C GLY A 126 -27.07 -11.14 -36.34
N ASN A 127 -26.03 -11.90 -36.68
CA ASN A 127 -25.20 -12.57 -35.67
C ASN A 127 -24.27 -11.54 -35.02
N VAL A 128 -23.96 -11.77 -33.75
CA VAL A 128 -23.05 -10.91 -32.99
C VAL A 128 -21.99 -11.79 -32.32
N LYS A 129 -20.74 -11.64 -32.74
CA LYS A 129 -19.60 -12.15 -31.97
C LYS A 129 -19.39 -11.25 -30.78
N TYR A 130 -18.98 -11.80 -29.65
CA TYR A 130 -18.65 -10.99 -28.50
C TYR A 130 -17.42 -11.52 -27.77
N SER A 131 -16.69 -10.58 -27.18
CA SER A 131 -15.67 -10.86 -26.17
C SER A 131 -16.11 -10.22 -24.87
N ILE A 132 -16.14 -10.99 -23.79
CA ILE A 132 -16.57 -10.51 -22.48
C ILE A 132 -15.54 -10.87 -21.41
N SER A 133 -15.26 -9.91 -20.54
CA SER A 133 -14.41 -10.05 -19.38
C SER A 133 -15.17 -9.63 -18.12
N PHE A 134 -14.92 -10.38 -17.06
CA PHE A 134 -15.50 -10.19 -15.74
C PHE A 134 -14.40 -10.05 -14.71
N ALA A 135 -14.56 -9.12 -13.80
CA ALA A 135 -13.71 -8.95 -12.63
C ALA A 135 -14.49 -9.35 -11.38
N GLN A 136 -13.85 -10.08 -10.46
CA GLN A 136 -14.46 -10.47 -9.20
C GLN A 136 -14.87 -9.24 -8.38
N ALA A 137 -16.15 -9.16 -8.03
CA ALA A 137 -16.70 -8.11 -7.20
C ALA A 137 -16.29 -8.37 -5.74
N LYS A 138 -15.23 -7.72 -5.28
CA LYS A 138 -14.82 -7.75 -3.87
C LYS A 138 -15.27 -6.49 -3.15
N ASP A 139 -15.91 -6.66 -2.00
CA ASP A 139 -16.19 -5.56 -1.11
C ASP A 139 -14.89 -4.92 -0.63
N LEU A 140 -14.77 -3.62 -0.87
CA LEU A 140 -13.66 -2.82 -0.38
C LEU A 140 -13.92 -2.52 1.11
N LYS A 141 -13.54 -3.48 1.97
CA LYS A 141 -13.54 -3.28 3.42
C LYS A 141 -12.30 -2.46 3.79
N ILE A 142 -12.48 -1.14 3.85
CA ILE A 142 -11.48 -0.24 4.41
C ILE A 142 -11.53 -0.42 5.92
N TYR A 143 -10.53 -1.08 6.48
CA TYR A 143 -10.35 -1.04 7.92
C TYR A 143 -9.47 0.15 8.27
N THR A 144 -9.85 0.89 9.30
CA THR A 144 -9.00 1.96 9.82
C THR A 144 -7.77 1.37 10.54
N THR A 145 -6.69 2.15 10.64
CA THR A 145 -5.47 1.74 11.38
C THR A 145 -5.74 1.41 12.85
N ASN A 146 -6.80 2.00 13.42
CA ASN A 146 -7.30 1.72 14.77
C ASN A 146 -7.94 0.33 14.87
N GLU A 147 -8.74 -0.09 13.89
CA GLU A 147 -9.42 -1.40 13.89
C GLU A 147 -8.46 -2.56 13.61
N LEU A 148 -7.49 -2.36 12.71
CA LEU A 148 -6.48 -3.38 12.40
C LEU A 148 -5.32 -3.44 13.41
N LYS A 149 -5.33 -2.60 14.46
CA LYS A 149 -4.26 -2.49 15.47
C LYS A 149 -2.84 -2.37 14.87
N ILE A 150 -2.72 -1.81 13.66
CA ILE A 150 -1.44 -1.73 12.92
C ILE A 150 -0.51 -0.69 13.55
N ALA A 151 -1.07 0.27 14.31
CA ALA A 151 -0.30 1.26 15.05
C ALA A 151 0.71 0.63 16.04
N ALA A 152 0.48 -0.61 16.50
CA ALA A 152 1.42 -1.35 17.34
C ALA A 152 2.56 -2.02 16.56
N PHE A 153 2.36 -2.31 15.27
CA PHE A 153 3.33 -3.03 14.41
C PHE A 153 4.14 -2.10 13.50
N VAL A 154 3.65 -0.89 13.23
CA VAL A 154 4.51 0.15 12.67
C VAL A 154 5.38 0.64 13.82
N LYS A 155 6.51 -0.04 14.02
CA LYS A 155 7.69 0.62 14.61
C LYS A 155 7.92 1.84 13.75
N LYS A 156 7.44 2.99 14.22
CA LYS A 156 7.86 4.30 13.73
C LYS A 156 9.36 4.31 13.97
N THR A 157 10.15 3.93 12.97
CA THR A 157 11.55 4.29 12.96
C THR A 157 11.53 5.80 13.02
N ALA A 158 11.87 6.33 14.19
CA ALA A 158 12.16 7.74 14.32
C ALA A 158 13.12 8.07 13.16
N PRO A 159 12.85 9.13 12.38
CA PRO A 159 13.88 9.62 11.48
C PRO A 159 15.13 9.78 12.32
N ARG A 160 16.23 9.18 11.87
CA ARG A 160 17.53 9.46 12.43
C ARG A 160 17.72 10.95 12.24
N ASN A 161 17.60 11.72 13.32
CA ASN A 161 18.07 13.09 13.32
C ASN A 161 19.59 12.98 13.14
N ASP A 162 20.04 13.03 11.89
CA ASP A 162 21.44 13.28 11.54
C ASP A 162 21.81 14.76 11.76
N ASN A 163 21.05 15.48 12.59
CA ASN A 163 21.61 16.57 13.38
C ASN A 163 22.28 15.95 14.60
N SER A 164 23.52 15.51 14.40
CA SER A 164 24.54 15.48 15.45
C SER A 164 24.80 16.92 15.90
N GLN A 165 23.81 17.53 16.55
CA GLN A 165 24.01 18.73 17.34
C GLN A 165 24.80 18.27 18.53
N SER A 166 26.11 18.38 18.38
CA SER A 166 27.06 17.84 19.33
C SER A 166 26.80 18.46 20.68
N SER A 167 26.13 17.70 21.54
CA SER A 167 25.70 18.15 22.85
C SER A 167 26.97 18.30 23.67
N GLY A 168 27.35 19.56 23.90
CA GLY A 168 28.53 19.88 24.69
C GLY A 168 28.48 19.15 26.04
N SER A 169 29.61 18.58 26.46
CA SER A 169 29.67 17.86 27.73
C SER A 169 29.77 18.85 28.89
N SER A 170 28.94 18.73 29.92
CA SER A 170 29.06 19.53 31.13
C SER A 170 30.32 19.12 31.91
N TYR A 171 31.11 20.09 32.36
CA TYR A 171 32.30 19.89 33.18
C TYR A 171 32.28 20.80 34.39
N THR A 172 32.55 20.24 35.56
CA THR A 172 32.67 21.01 36.80
C THR A 172 34.15 21.29 37.08
N ILE A 173 34.49 22.56 37.20
CA ILE A 173 35.87 23.02 37.42
C ILE A 173 36.33 22.53 38.79
N VAL A 174 37.53 21.95 38.86
CA VAL A 174 38.16 21.55 40.12
C VAL A 174 39.32 22.49 40.48
N SER A 175 39.74 22.48 41.75
CA SER A 175 40.83 23.35 42.21
C SER A 175 42.12 23.06 41.45
N GLY A 176 42.74 24.09 40.88
CA GLY A 176 43.96 23.97 40.08
C GLY A 176 43.74 23.82 38.57
N ASP A 177 42.48 23.78 38.10
CA ASP A 177 42.19 23.80 36.67
C ASP A 177 42.41 25.19 36.06
N THR A 178 42.78 25.19 34.77
CA THR A 178 42.78 26.37 33.90
C THR A 178 41.94 26.06 32.67
N LEU A 179 41.32 27.08 32.04
CA LEU A 179 40.54 26.87 30.81
C LEU A 179 41.39 26.22 29.71
N TRP A 180 42.68 26.58 29.64
CA TRP A 180 43.65 25.97 28.74
C TRP A 180 43.89 24.49 29.04
N GLY A 181 44.07 24.13 30.32
CA GLY A 181 44.22 22.74 30.74
C GLY A 181 42.96 21.90 30.46
N ILE A 182 41.77 22.48 30.69
CA ILE A 182 40.48 21.83 30.40
C ILE A 182 40.33 21.61 28.88
N ALA A 183 40.63 22.62 28.06
CA ALA A 183 40.58 22.51 26.61
C ALA A 183 41.56 21.47 26.07
N SER A 184 42.78 21.39 26.61
CA SER A 184 43.76 20.37 26.25
C SER A 184 43.26 18.97 26.56
N LYS A 185 42.71 18.75 27.77
CA LYS A 185 42.19 17.44 28.20
C LYS A 185 40.91 17.02 27.49
N LYS A 186 40.03 17.95 27.12
CA LYS A 186 38.66 17.65 26.65
C LYS A 186 38.45 17.88 25.15
N LEU A 187 39.20 18.79 24.54
CA LEU A 187 39.14 19.11 23.10
C LEU A 187 40.41 18.69 22.35
N GLY A 188 41.38 18.09 23.05
CA GLY A 188 42.65 17.65 22.52
C GLY A 188 43.63 18.78 22.19
N SER A 189 43.24 20.04 22.38
CA SER A 189 44.10 21.20 22.13
C SER A 189 43.81 22.33 23.11
N GLY A 190 44.86 22.77 23.82
CA GLY A 190 44.78 23.89 24.76
C GLY A 190 44.37 25.20 24.08
N THR A 191 44.68 25.39 22.79
CA THR A 191 44.34 26.63 22.04
C THR A 191 42.83 26.81 21.83
N LYS A 192 42.01 25.78 22.05
CA LYS A 192 40.54 25.84 21.95
C LYS A 192 39.88 26.40 23.22
N TRP A 193 40.64 26.86 24.22
CA TRP A 193 40.12 27.43 25.46
C TRP A 193 39.20 28.63 25.24
N THR A 194 39.46 29.44 24.21
CA THR A 194 38.64 30.62 23.86
C THR A 194 37.21 30.21 23.52
N LYS A 195 37.02 29.09 22.81
CA LYS A 195 35.67 28.57 22.51
C LYS A 195 34.90 28.14 23.76
N ILE A 196 35.61 27.59 24.76
CA ILE A 196 35.01 27.23 26.04
C ILE A 196 34.59 28.51 26.78
N TYR A 197 35.43 29.54 26.77
CA TYR A 197 35.11 30.82 27.38
C TYR A 197 33.91 31.47 26.70
N ASP A 198 33.89 31.61 25.37
CA ASP A 198 32.81 32.27 24.64
C ASP A 198 31.45 31.62 24.91
N THR A 199 31.42 30.27 24.95
CA THR A 199 30.21 29.48 25.24
C THR A 199 29.71 29.67 26.68
N ASN A 200 30.61 29.97 27.63
CA ASN A 200 30.29 30.03 29.07
C ASN A 200 30.59 31.39 29.71
N SER A 201 30.75 32.43 28.89
CA SER A 201 31.20 33.75 29.33
C SER A 201 30.34 34.30 30.45
N SER A 202 29.02 34.17 30.33
CA SER A 202 28.07 34.60 31.37
C SER A 202 28.28 33.88 32.71
N ILE A 203 28.44 32.55 32.69
CA ILE A 203 28.60 31.73 33.90
C ILE A 203 29.93 32.03 34.60
N ILE A 204 31.01 32.17 33.81
CA ILE A 204 32.36 32.42 34.32
C ILE A 204 32.46 33.84 34.91
N GLU A 205 31.85 34.84 34.25
CA GLU A 205 31.79 36.22 34.76
C GLU A 205 30.95 36.33 36.04
N GLU A 206 29.82 35.63 36.12
CA GLU A 206 29.01 35.57 37.35
C GLU A 206 29.76 34.90 38.52
N ALA A 207 30.47 33.81 38.26
CA ALA A 207 31.29 33.15 39.26
C ALA A 207 32.39 34.09 39.79
N ALA A 208 33.08 34.82 38.91
CA ALA A 208 34.10 35.77 39.32
C ALA A 208 33.54 36.92 40.19
N LYS A 209 32.38 37.46 39.83
CA LYS A 209 31.70 38.49 40.64
C LYS A 209 31.30 37.99 42.02
N LYS A 210 30.80 36.75 42.13
CA LYS A 210 30.49 36.13 43.44
C LYS A 210 31.72 36.02 44.34
N HIS A 211 32.90 35.87 43.76
CA HIS A 211 34.18 35.83 44.48
C HIS A 211 34.85 37.20 44.63
N ARG A 212 34.06 38.29 44.62
CA ARG A 212 34.50 39.69 44.84
C ARG A 212 35.52 40.21 43.80
N LYS A 213 35.50 39.69 42.58
CA LYS A 213 36.25 40.25 41.44
C LYS A 213 35.33 41.13 40.57
N SER A 214 35.92 42.10 39.87
CA SER A 214 35.18 42.95 38.91
C SER A 214 34.73 42.18 37.66
N GLY A 215 35.42 41.10 37.30
CA GLY A 215 35.12 40.18 36.20
C GLY A 215 36.11 39.01 36.17
N SER A 216 35.99 38.11 35.19
CA SER A 216 36.83 36.92 35.09
C SER A 216 38.16 37.12 34.33
N ASP A 217 38.40 38.32 33.81
CA ASP A 217 39.56 38.67 32.98
C ASP A 217 39.73 37.69 31.81
N HIS A 218 38.69 37.61 30.97
CA HIS A 218 38.61 36.70 29.82
C HIS A 218 38.87 35.23 30.17
N GLY A 219 38.39 34.79 31.34
CA GLY A 219 38.52 33.40 31.78
C GLY A 219 39.83 33.06 32.48
N HIS A 220 40.63 34.07 32.86
CA HIS A 220 41.76 33.90 33.75
C HIS A 220 41.32 33.46 35.17
N TRP A 221 40.18 33.98 35.64
CA TRP A 221 39.61 33.65 36.94
C TRP A 221 38.44 32.67 36.80
N ILE A 222 38.74 31.38 37.00
CA ILE A 222 37.73 30.33 37.13
C ILE A 222 37.75 29.74 38.54
N TYR A 223 36.58 29.35 39.03
CA TYR A 223 36.41 28.93 40.42
C TYR A 223 35.93 27.48 40.51
N PRO A 224 36.49 26.69 41.45
CA PRO A 224 36.09 25.30 41.64
C PRO A 224 34.61 25.20 42.02
N GLY A 225 33.93 24.19 41.50
CA GLY A 225 32.49 23.99 41.67
C GLY A 225 31.62 24.69 40.63
N THR A 226 32.21 25.52 39.74
CA THR A 226 31.48 26.10 38.61
C THR A 226 31.29 25.05 37.52
N THR A 227 30.05 24.79 37.11
CA THR A 227 29.74 23.88 36.00
C THR A 227 29.65 24.66 34.69
N ILE A 228 30.49 24.29 33.72
CA ILE A 228 30.58 24.89 32.38
C ILE A 228 30.29 23.85 31.30
N THR A 229 29.80 24.29 30.15
CA THR A 229 29.52 23.46 28.98
C THR A 229 30.73 23.42 28.05
N ILE A 230 31.32 22.24 27.85
CA ILE A 230 32.43 22.08 26.91
C ILE A 230 31.83 21.83 25.52
N PRO A 231 31.94 22.79 24.56
CA PRO A 231 31.47 22.58 23.20
C PRO A 231 32.25 21.42 22.59
N ALA A 232 31.62 20.65 21.72
CA ALA A 232 32.34 19.53 21.12
C ALA A 232 33.50 19.96 20.21
N ALA A 233 34.47 19.06 20.08
CA ALA A 233 35.77 19.29 19.45
C ALA A 233 35.72 19.65 17.97
#